data_AF-A0A1H2RYC8-F1
#
_entry.id   AF-A0A1H2RYC8-F1
#
_cell.length_a   1.000
_cell.length_b   1.000
_cell.length_c   1.000
_cell.angle_alpha   90.00
_cell.angle_beta   90.00
_cell.angle_gamma   90.00
#
_symmetry.space_group_name_H-M   'P 1'
#
loop_
_entity.id
_entity.type
_entity.pdbx_description
1 polymer ?
#
loop_
_entity_poly.entity_id
_entity_poly.type
_entity_poly.pdbx_seq_one_letter_code
_entity_poly.pdbx_strand_id
1 'polypeptide(L)'
;MSLTLYLDERSWLRHFDEMEERYPGYLPVIKGNGYGFGNDMLTQTALRINKTTICTGTVEEARALEKLDAVSEMMVLTPVLTPLTDADRVEGRIYTVGSFAHLDYLASSFEALQQEIATSTDGHHVPTPLSIVIKCQSPMKRYGFTMAQLDELRRTLNKWNESAKIQIKIVGLSVHFPQLGMTDEQKERWIAEWMKAIQGWDSVPKQFYISHVDSPLYQKLTSQYPDYRFVMRLGTDLWLADKSFISTKSTVLDVKPVQKGEGYGYKQEKARRNGTLVFLAGGTANGVGLEAPTIAQSWRDRFKLTAFWLLSLANRHLSPFTFQGRRTWFAEPPHMQTSVLFFPSGENYPEVGDELAVKVRMTTAHFDRCVVQETVDGAEQVSPAVEGTNEGVRALN
;
A
#
# COMPACT_ATOMS: atom_id res chain seq x y z
N MET A 1 -22.03 -14.19 0.54
CA MET A 1 -21.88 -13.31 1.73
C MET A 1 -20.49 -12.74 1.64
N SER A 2 -20.32 -11.48 1.27
CA SER A 2 -18.97 -10.93 1.12
C SER A 2 -18.94 -9.42 1.24
N LEU A 3 -17.92 -8.92 1.94
CA LEU A 3 -17.35 -7.63 1.59
C LEU A 3 -16.58 -7.81 0.29
N THR A 4 -17.06 -7.18 -0.78
CA THR A 4 -16.56 -7.37 -2.14
C THR A 4 -15.82 -6.14 -2.64
N LEU A 5 -14.62 -6.35 -3.19
CA LEU A 5 -13.91 -5.39 -4.01
C LEU A 5 -14.29 -5.60 -5.48
N TYR A 6 -14.81 -4.58 -6.13
CA TYR A 6 -15.04 -4.53 -7.57
C TYR A 6 -13.91 -3.75 -8.22
N LEU A 7 -13.34 -4.29 -9.29
CA LEU A 7 -12.19 -3.73 -10.00
C LEU A 7 -12.52 -3.50 -11.48
N ASP A 8 -12.40 -2.27 -11.95
CA ASP A 8 -12.33 -1.95 -13.39
C ASP A 8 -10.91 -2.28 -13.89
N GLU A 9 -10.71 -3.53 -14.28
CA GLU A 9 -9.39 -4.03 -14.71
C GLU A 9 -8.90 -3.33 -15.98
N ARG A 10 -9.79 -2.94 -16.90
CA ARG A 10 -9.39 -2.28 -18.15
C ARG A 10 -8.74 -0.92 -17.87
N SER A 11 -9.40 -0.09 -17.06
CA SER A 11 -8.84 1.21 -16.68
C SER A 11 -7.57 1.05 -15.86
N TRP A 12 -7.51 0.02 -15.01
CA TRP A 12 -6.35 -0.27 -14.16
C TRP A 12 -5.13 -0.73 -14.97
N LEU A 13 -5.31 -1.62 -15.96
CA LEU A 13 -4.24 -2.07 -16.85
C LEU A 13 -3.72 -0.93 -17.72
N ARG A 14 -4.60 -0.09 -18.29
CA ARG A 14 -4.19 1.10 -19.06
C ARG A 14 -3.31 2.03 -18.22
N HIS A 15 -3.63 2.20 -16.94
CA HIS A 15 -2.79 3.00 -16.03
C HIS A 15 -1.39 2.41 -15.86
N PHE A 16 -1.22 1.09 -15.92
CA PHE A 16 0.11 0.47 -15.88
C PHE A 16 0.96 0.78 -17.10
N ASP A 17 0.34 0.84 -18.29
CA ASP A 17 1.03 1.28 -19.52
C ASP A 17 1.48 2.75 -19.39
N GLU A 18 0.60 3.62 -18.89
CA GLU A 18 0.93 5.03 -18.61
C GLU A 18 2.03 5.19 -17.54
N MET A 19 2.11 4.28 -16.56
CA MET A 19 3.21 4.24 -15.59
C MET A 19 4.51 3.81 -16.23
N GLU A 20 4.47 2.87 -17.18
CA GLU A 20 5.67 2.41 -17.90
C GLU A 20 6.23 3.52 -18.79
N GLU A 21 5.38 4.30 -19.45
CA GLU A 21 5.80 5.47 -20.23
C GLU A 21 6.43 6.56 -19.35
N ARG A 22 5.84 6.82 -18.17
CA ARG A 22 6.34 7.85 -17.24
C ARG A 22 7.61 7.43 -16.51
N TYR A 23 7.72 6.15 -16.18
CA TYR A 23 8.80 5.59 -15.39
C TYR A 23 9.25 4.21 -15.94
N PRO A 24 9.91 4.18 -17.11
CA PRO A 24 10.32 2.92 -17.73
C PRO A 24 11.10 2.02 -16.76
N GLY A 25 10.70 0.74 -16.69
CA GLY A 25 11.33 -0.24 -15.82
C GLY A 25 11.07 -0.04 -14.33
N TYR A 26 9.99 0.65 -13.92
CA TYR A 26 9.61 0.77 -12.51
C TYR A 26 9.44 -0.59 -11.82
N LEU A 27 9.62 -0.60 -10.49
CA LEU A 27 9.38 -1.76 -9.62
C LEU A 27 8.03 -1.64 -8.90
N PRO A 28 7.13 -2.63 -9.07
CA PRO A 28 5.92 -2.73 -8.29
C PRO A 28 6.20 -3.00 -6.81
N VAL A 29 5.67 -2.15 -5.94
CA VAL A 29 5.69 -2.34 -4.48
C VAL A 29 4.38 -2.98 -4.07
N ILE A 30 4.43 -4.18 -3.52
CA ILE A 30 3.24 -4.97 -3.15
C ILE A 30 3.11 -5.17 -1.64
N LYS A 31 3.79 -4.37 -0.83
CA LYS A 31 3.91 -4.52 0.63
C LYS A 31 2.59 -4.53 1.41
N GLY A 32 2.65 -5.00 2.65
CA GLY A 32 1.52 -5.03 3.57
C GLY A 32 0.45 -6.01 3.08
N ASN A 33 -0.82 -5.63 3.11
CA ASN A 33 -1.93 -6.44 2.61
C ASN A 33 -2.11 -6.39 1.07
N GLY A 34 -1.04 -6.11 0.31
CA GLY A 34 -1.12 -5.91 -1.14
C GLY A 34 -2.09 -4.79 -1.52
N TYR A 35 -2.06 -3.66 -0.80
CA TYR A 35 -2.94 -2.51 -1.05
C TYR A 35 -4.44 -2.85 -1.05
N GLY A 36 -4.83 -3.88 -0.30
CA GLY A 36 -6.21 -4.38 -0.21
C GLY A 36 -6.56 -5.45 -1.25
N PHE A 37 -5.71 -5.68 -2.25
CA PHE A 37 -5.90 -6.74 -3.25
C PHE A 37 -5.33 -8.09 -2.81
N GLY A 38 -4.41 -8.10 -1.84
CA GLY A 38 -3.62 -9.27 -1.45
C GLY A 38 -2.31 -9.39 -2.27
N ASN A 39 -1.25 -9.87 -1.62
CA ASN A 39 0.08 -9.92 -2.23
C ASN A 39 0.15 -10.90 -3.42
N ASP A 40 -0.57 -12.03 -3.35
CA ASP A 40 -0.59 -13.03 -4.42
C ASP A 40 -1.19 -12.46 -5.71
N MET A 41 -2.34 -11.77 -5.61
CA MET A 41 -3.01 -11.16 -6.76
C MET A 41 -2.15 -10.04 -7.38
N LEU A 42 -1.51 -9.21 -6.56
CA LEU A 42 -0.60 -8.18 -7.08
C LEU A 42 0.66 -8.78 -7.70
N THR A 43 1.18 -9.88 -7.17
CA THR A 43 2.33 -10.58 -7.77
C THR A 43 1.95 -11.17 -9.13
N GLN A 44 0.82 -11.86 -9.23
CA GLN A 44 0.32 -12.39 -10.51
C GLN A 44 0.05 -11.26 -11.51
N THR A 45 -0.49 -10.13 -11.05
CA THR A 45 -0.71 -8.95 -11.89
C THR A 45 0.61 -8.37 -12.38
N ALA A 46 1.61 -8.21 -11.50
CA ALA A 46 2.96 -7.76 -11.87
C ALA A 46 3.57 -8.67 -12.95
N LEU A 47 3.46 -9.98 -12.81
CA LEU A 47 3.93 -10.94 -13.82
C LEU A 47 3.17 -10.80 -15.15
N ARG A 48 1.85 -10.59 -15.13
CA ARG A 48 1.03 -10.34 -16.33
C ARG A 48 1.47 -9.09 -17.10
N ILE A 49 1.98 -8.08 -16.41
CA ILE A 49 2.54 -6.86 -17.02
C ILE A 49 4.07 -6.92 -17.19
N ASN A 50 4.62 -8.14 -17.28
CA ASN A 50 6.04 -8.41 -17.54
C ASN A 50 7.01 -7.83 -16.48
N LYS A 51 6.55 -7.71 -15.23
CA LYS A 51 7.40 -7.33 -14.09
C LYS A 51 7.75 -8.56 -13.27
N THR A 52 8.99 -9.02 -13.42
CA THR A 52 9.54 -10.17 -12.65
C THR A 52 10.31 -9.74 -11.40
N THR A 53 10.57 -8.44 -11.23
CA THR A 53 11.16 -7.87 -10.01
C THR A 53 10.10 -7.09 -9.23
N ILE A 54 9.91 -7.42 -7.96
CA ILE A 54 8.90 -6.79 -7.08
C ILE A 54 9.52 -6.32 -5.75
N CYS A 55 8.80 -5.48 -5.01
CA CYS A 55 9.20 -5.08 -3.66
C CYS A 55 8.16 -5.51 -2.61
N THR A 56 8.62 -6.18 -1.55
CA THR A 56 7.80 -6.54 -0.37
C THR A 56 8.13 -5.64 0.81
N GLY A 57 7.21 -5.55 1.77
CA GLY A 57 7.40 -4.79 3.00
C GLY A 57 8.44 -5.44 3.89
N THR A 58 8.21 -6.70 4.24
CA THR A 58 9.03 -7.48 5.17
C THR A 58 9.57 -8.76 4.54
N VAL A 59 10.45 -9.45 5.28
CA VAL A 59 10.99 -10.74 4.85
C VAL A 59 9.93 -11.84 4.90
N GLU A 60 8.97 -11.75 5.82
CA GLU A 60 7.85 -12.70 5.94
C GLU A 60 6.90 -12.62 4.75
N GLU A 61 6.58 -11.41 4.29
CA GLU A 61 5.81 -11.21 3.05
C GLU A 61 6.56 -11.82 1.85
N ALA A 62 7.88 -11.68 1.85
CA ALA A 62 8.76 -12.23 0.83
C ALA A 62 8.76 -13.77 0.83
N ARG A 63 8.85 -14.40 2.02
CA ARG A 63 8.76 -15.86 2.21
C ARG A 63 7.41 -16.42 1.79
N ALA A 64 6.32 -15.70 2.06
CA ALA A 64 4.98 -16.13 1.68
C ALA A 64 4.81 -16.27 0.15
N LEU A 65 5.55 -15.46 -0.62
CA LEU A 65 5.48 -15.41 -2.08
C LEU A 65 6.49 -16.31 -2.80
N GLU A 66 7.43 -16.95 -2.10
CA GLU A 66 8.47 -17.79 -2.69
C GLU A 66 7.93 -19.00 -3.46
N LYS A 67 6.67 -19.37 -3.25
CA LYS A 67 6.00 -20.44 -4.03
C LYS A 67 5.74 -20.04 -5.48
N LEU A 68 6.06 -18.81 -5.88
CA LEU A 68 5.82 -18.27 -7.21
C LEU A 68 7.14 -18.18 -8.00
N ASP A 69 7.54 -19.28 -8.63
CA ASP A 69 8.82 -19.45 -9.34
C ASP A 69 9.09 -18.41 -10.45
N ALA A 70 8.06 -17.70 -10.91
CA ALA A 70 8.16 -16.70 -11.98
C ALA A 70 8.73 -15.34 -11.54
N VAL A 71 8.87 -15.09 -10.23
CA VAL A 71 9.47 -13.85 -9.71
C VAL A 71 10.99 -14.01 -9.64
N SER A 72 11.72 -13.23 -10.44
CA SER A 72 13.19 -13.32 -10.55
C SER A 72 13.91 -12.60 -9.41
N GLU A 73 13.36 -11.49 -8.93
CA GLU A 73 13.98 -10.71 -7.85
C GLU A 73 12.93 -10.12 -6.91
N MET A 74 13.26 -10.07 -5.63
CA MET A 74 12.38 -9.52 -4.60
C MET A 74 13.17 -8.65 -3.63
N MET A 75 12.88 -7.35 -3.66
CA MET A 75 13.47 -6.37 -2.74
C MET A 75 12.64 -6.23 -1.47
N VAL A 76 13.21 -6.61 -0.33
CA VAL A 76 12.61 -6.40 1.00
C VAL A 76 12.88 -4.97 1.46
N LEU A 77 11.84 -4.18 1.65
CA LEU A 77 11.94 -2.74 1.89
C LEU A 77 12.31 -2.36 3.33
N THR A 78 12.09 -3.25 4.30
CA THR A 78 12.50 -3.06 5.70
C THR A 78 13.76 -3.84 6.04
N PRO A 79 14.58 -3.35 6.98
CA PRO A 79 15.69 -4.12 7.54
C PRO A 79 15.20 -5.42 8.16
N VAL A 80 16.00 -6.48 8.05
CA VAL A 80 15.75 -7.77 8.68
C VAL A 80 16.56 -7.85 9.96
N LEU A 81 15.86 -8.03 11.08
CA LEU A 81 16.41 -8.16 12.43
C LEU A 81 15.91 -9.44 13.11
N THR A 82 15.58 -10.44 12.30
CA THR A 82 15.17 -11.79 12.69
C THR A 82 16.10 -12.81 12.05
N PRO A 83 16.31 -13.99 12.67
CA PRO A 83 17.14 -15.02 12.07
C PRO A 83 16.63 -15.40 10.67
N LEU A 84 17.57 -15.51 9.75
CA LEU A 84 17.32 -16.03 8.42
C LEU A 84 17.15 -17.56 8.47
N THR A 85 16.36 -18.08 7.53
CA THR A 85 16.10 -19.51 7.33
C THR A 85 16.42 -19.88 5.88
N ASP A 86 16.33 -21.16 5.52
CA ASP A 86 16.60 -21.62 4.14
C ASP A 86 15.76 -20.91 3.07
N ALA A 87 14.53 -20.52 3.41
CA ALA A 87 13.63 -19.72 2.57
C ALA A 87 14.27 -18.38 2.16
N ASP A 88 15.13 -17.82 3.00
CA ASP A 88 15.77 -16.53 2.73
C ASP A 88 16.97 -16.62 1.78
N ARG A 89 17.51 -17.82 1.55
CA ARG A 89 18.67 -18.03 0.66
C ARG A 89 18.24 -18.26 -0.79
N VAL A 90 17.30 -17.45 -1.26
CA VAL A 90 16.78 -17.51 -2.63
C VAL A 90 17.56 -16.55 -3.52
N GLU A 91 17.98 -17.03 -4.69
CA GLU A 91 18.61 -16.18 -5.71
C GLU A 91 17.65 -15.05 -6.11
N GLY A 92 18.14 -13.81 -6.14
CA GLY A 92 17.33 -12.63 -6.42
C GLY A 92 16.67 -11.98 -5.19
N ARG A 93 16.86 -12.52 -3.98
CA ARG A 93 16.47 -11.85 -2.74
C ARG A 93 17.40 -10.66 -2.46
N ILE A 94 16.83 -9.46 -2.33
CA ILE A 94 17.56 -8.21 -2.08
C ILE A 94 17.14 -7.62 -0.73
N TYR A 95 18.08 -7.39 0.19
CA TYR A 95 17.81 -6.86 1.52
C TYR A 95 18.17 -5.39 1.67
N THR A 96 17.29 -4.61 2.30
CA THR A 96 17.56 -3.20 2.60
C THR A 96 18.37 -3.05 3.88
N VAL A 97 19.56 -2.45 3.80
CA VAL A 97 20.37 -2.05 4.96
C VAL A 97 20.47 -0.53 5.07
N GLY A 98 20.40 0.01 6.28
CA GLY A 98 20.36 1.47 6.49
C GLY A 98 21.03 1.93 7.78
N SER A 99 21.77 1.05 8.44
CA SER A 99 22.60 1.32 9.61
C SER A 99 23.61 0.17 9.78
N PHE A 100 24.66 0.37 10.57
CA PHE A 100 25.62 -0.68 10.91
C PHE A 100 24.94 -1.85 11.64
N ALA A 101 24.04 -1.56 12.58
CA ALA A 101 23.27 -2.60 13.27
C ALA A 101 22.44 -3.48 12.31
N HIS A 102 21.85 -2.90 11.26
CA HIS A 102 21.13 -3.68 10.25
C HIS A 102 22.06 -4.56 9.43
N LEU A 103 23.21 -4.00 9.03
CA LEU A 103 24.21 -4.73 8.25
C LEU A 103 24.80 -5.90 9.05
N ASP A 104 25.28 -5.63 10.26
CA ASP A 104 25.94 -6.63 11.11
C ASP A 104 24.98 -7.75 11.49
N TYR A 105 23.72 -7.43 11.82
CA TYR A 105 22.73 -8.46 12.12
C TYR A 105 22.47 -9.35 10.90
N LEU A 106 22.17 -8.74 9.74
CA LEU A 106 21.88 -9.47 8.50
C LEU A 106 23.06 -10.36 8.09
N ALA A 107 24.27 -9.80 8.09
CA ALA A 107 25.48 -10.50 7.71
C ALA A 107 25.79 -11.67 8.66
N SER A 108 25.69 -11.45 9.98
CA SER A 108 25.89 -12.50 10.99
C SER A 108 24.85 -13.61 10.85
N SER A 109 23.59 -13.25 10.62
CA SER A 109 22.53 -14.24 10.45
C SER A 109 22.70 -15.06 9.17
N PHE A 110 23.16 -14.44 8.08
CA PHE A 110 23.44 -15.13 6.82
C PHE A 110 24.68 -16.04 6.92
N GLU A 111 25.71 -15.60 7.65
CA GLU A 111 26.88 -16.42 7.97
C GLU A 111 26.49 -17.67 8.76
N ALA A 112 25.68 -17.52 9.82
CA ALA A 112 25.21 -18.61 10.65
C ALA A 112 24.41 -19.65 9.84
N LEU A 113 23.49 -19.18 9.00
CA LEU A 113 22.71 -20.05 8.11
C LEU A 113 23.61 -20.83 7.14
N GLN A 114 24.59 -20.17 6.50
CA GLN A 114 25.52 -20.87 5.61
C GLN A 114 26.37 -21.93 6.34
N GLN A 115 26.76 -21.67 7.59
CA GLN A 115 27.50 -22.65 8.40
C GLN A 115 26.65 -23.88 8.75
N GLU A 116 25.39 -23.69 9.11
CA GLU A 116 24.45 -24.79 9.39
C GLU A 116 24.21 -25.67 8.16
N ILE A 117 24.13 -25.09 6.97
CA ILE A 117 23.97 -25.86 5.73
C ILE A 117 25.26 -26.60 5.35
N ALA A 118 26.42 -25.96 5.52
CA ALA A 118 27.70 -26.58 5.23
C ALA A 118 28.00 -27.79 6.13
N THR A 119 27.50 -27.81 7.37
CA THR A 119 27.64 -28.97 8.26
C THR A 119 26.63 -30.08 7.99
N SER A 120 25.53 -29.77 7.30
CA SER A 120 24.45 -30.73 7.01
C SER A 120 24.49 -31.32 5.59
N THR A 121 25.33 -30.82 4.68
CA THR A 121 25.45 -31.29 3.30
C THR A 121 26.86 -31.79 2.95
N ASP A 122 26.98 -32.99 2.37
CA ASP A 122 28.25 -33.69 2.06
C ASP A 122 29.04 -33.11 0.85
N GLY A 123 29.10 -31.77 0.71
CA GLY A 123 30.17 -31.13 -0.08
C GLY A 123 29.82 -30.52 -1.43
N HIS A 124 28.55 -30.24 -1.74
CA HIS A 124 28.16 -29.50 -2.93
C HIS A 124 27.24 -28.31 -2.60
N HIS A 125 27.74 -27.38 -1.78
CA HIS A 125 27.06 -26.10 -1.59
C HIS A 125 27.78 -24.98 -2.35
N VAL A 126 27.08 -24.36 -3.30
CA VAL A 126 27.55 -23.16 -3.99
C VAL A 126 27.19 -21.96 -3.12
N PRO A 127 28.17 -21.19 -2.61
CA PRO A 127 27.90 -20.00 -1.81
C PRO A 127 27.02 -19.03 -2.59
N THR A 128 25.88 -18.65 -2.01
CA THR A 128 24.98 -17.66 -2.60
C THR A 128 25.35 -16.28 -2.08
N PRO A 129 25.57 -15.27 -2.94
CA PRO A 129 25.90 -13.94 -2.46
C PRO A 129 24.70 -13.30 -1.75
N LEU A 130 24.96 -12.68 -0.60
CA LEU A 130 24.00 -11.85 0.14
C LEU A 130 23.83 -10.52 -0.62
N SER A 131 22.72 -10.38 -1.34
CA SER A 131 22.44 -9.16 -2.11
C SER A 131 21.77 -8.10 -1.25
N ILE A 132 22.36 -6.90 -1.19
CA ILE A 132 21.88 -5.78 -0.39
C ILE A 132 21.67 -4.52 -1.22
N VAL A 133 20.69 -3.71 -0.83
CA VAL A 133 20.54 -2.33 -1.27
C VAL A 133 20.88 -1.40 -0.12
N ILE A 134 21.76 -0.42 -0.37
CA ILE A 134 22.16 0.56 0.65
C ILE A 134 21.11 1.65 0.68
N LYS A 135 20.44 1.82 1.81
CA LYS A 135 19.47 2.89 2.00
C LYS A 135 20.15 4.18 2.41
N CYS A 136 20.09 5.18 1.55
CA CYS A 136 20.49 6.55 1.80
C CYS A 136 19.51 7.22 2.77
N GLN A 137 20.04 7.93 3.76
CA GLN A 137 19.22 8.81 4.58
C GLN A 137 18.59 9.89 3.69
N SER A 138 17.33 10.18 3.95
CA SER A 138 16.62 11.32 3.37
C SER A 138 16.11 12.24 4.48
N PRO A 139 15.61 13.45 4.15
CA PRO A 139 15.00 14.35 5.13
C PRO A 139 13.79 13.78 5.87
N MET A 140 13.25 12.62 5.47
CA MET A 140 12.23 11.90 6.25
C MET A 140 12.70 11.44 7.63
N LYS A 141 14.02 11.42 7.87
CA LYS A 141 14.64 10.96 9.14
C LYS A 141 14.15 9.59 9.60
N ARG A 142 13.86 8.70 8.64
CA ARG A 142 13.76 7.25 8.89
C ARG A 142 15.19 6.65 8.90
N TYR A 143 15.30 5.33 8.99
CA TYR A 143 16.59 4.66 8.83
C TYR A 143 17.20 4.88 7.44
N GLY A 144 18.53 4.95 7.39
CA GLY A 144 19.37 5.17 6.22
C GLY A 144 20.76 5.66 6.64
N PHE A 145 21.80 5.27 5.91
CA PHE A 145 23.16 5.75 6.14
C PHE A 145 23.29 7.23 5.76
N THR A 146 24.11 7.96 6.50
CA THR A 146 24.50 9.33 6.12
C THR A 146 25.75 9.28 5.24
N MET A 147 26.01 10.33 4.46
CA MET A 147 27.24 10.41 3.65
C MET A 147 28.51 10.37 4.51
N ALA A 148 28.45 10.93 5.74
CA ALA A 148 29.57 10.90 6.68
C ALA A 148 29.94 9.49 7.16
N GLN A 149 29.03 8.52 7.02
CA GLN A 149 29.25 7.12 7.40
C GLN A 149 29.84 6.27 6.28
N LEU A 150 29.99 6.82 5.05
CA LEU A 150 30.37 6.00 3.90
C LEU A 150 31.74 5.34 4.06
N ASP A 151 32.76 6.06 4.51
CA ASP A 151 34.11 5.47 4.67
C ASP A 151 34.13 4.31 5.68
N GLU A 152 33.35 4.41 6.76
CA GLU A 152 33.18 3.33 7.74
C GLU A 152 32.34 2.18 7.18
N LEU A 153 31.29 2.48 6.42
CA LEU A 153 30.50 1.48 5.72
C LEU A 153 31.34 0.67 4.73
N ARG A 154 32.20 1.32 3.93
CA ARG A 154 33.13 0.64 3.01
C ARG A 154 34.05 -0.32 3.75
N ARG A 155 34.67 0.14 4.83
CA ARG A 155 35.56 -0.69 5.67
C ARG A 155 34.82 -1.88 6.27
N THR A 156 33.60 -1.66 6.74
CA THR A 156 32.77 -2.72 7.35
C THR A 156 32.36 -3.77 6.31
N LEU A 157 31.93 -3.35 5.13
CA LEU A 157 31.60 -4.26 4.02
C LEU A 157 32.81 -5.06 3.55
N ASN A 158 33.99 -4.42 3.43
CA ASN A 158 35.23 -5.11 3.09
C ASN A 158 35.59 -6.16 4.15
N LYS A 159 35.51 -5.81 5.44
CA LYS A 159 35.77 -6.76 6.54
C LYS A 159 34.86 -7.99 6.46
N TRP A 160 33.57 -7.80 6.18
CA TRP A 160 32.62 -8.90 6.00
C TRP A 160 33.00 -9.80 4.81
N ASN A 161 33.36 -9.21 3.67
CA ASN A 161 33.79 -9.95 2.48
C ASN A 161 35.16 -10.65 2.64
N GLU A 162 36.11 -10.05 3.36
CA GLU A 162 37.44 -10.60 3.63
C GLU A 162 37.40 -11.82 4.56
N SER A 163 36.35 -11.94 5.39
CA SER A 163 36.19 -13.09 6.29
C SER A 163 36.06 -14.43 5.54
N ALA A 164 35.82 -14.41 4.22
CA ALA A 164 35.62 -15.55 3.33
C ALA A 164 34.38 -16.42 3.65
N LYS A 165 33.53 -16.00 4.60
CA LYS A 165 32.36 -16.78 5.02
C LYS A 165 31.06 -16.37 4.34
N ILE A 166 30.98 -15.11 3.91
CA ILE A 166 29.85 -14.57 3.15
C ILE A 166 30.38 -13.67 2.04
N GLN A 167 29.64 -13.58 0.94
CA GLN A 167 29.89 -12.60 -0.12
C GLN A 167 28.74 -11.61 -0.17
N ILE A 168 28.98 -10.37 0.25
CA ILE A 168 28.00 -9.28 0.18
C ILE A 168 28.09 -8.61 -1.19
N LYS A 169 26.97 -8.64 -1.94
CA LYS A 169 26.81 -7.96 -3.22
C LYS A 169 25.92 -6.74 -3.04
N ILE A 170 26.42 -5.56 -3.42
CA ILE A 170 25.61 -4.34 -3.42
C ILE A 170 24.89 -4.25 -4.76
N VAL A 171 23.56 -4.14 -4.75
CA VAL A 171 22.75 -4.01 -5.99
C VAL A 171 22.42 -2.56 -6.35
N GLY A 172 22.78 -1.61 -5.48
CA GLY A 172 22.61 -0.18 -5.73
C GLY A 172 22.33 0.62 -4.46
N LEU A 173 22.01 1.90 -4.68
CA LEU A 173 21.56 2.82 -3.64
C LEU A 173 20.04 2.93 -3.67
N SER A 174 19.41 3.18 -2.53
CA SER A 174 17.98 3.47 -2.44
C SER A 174 17.71 4.71 -1.60
N VAL A 175 16.77 5.53 -2.05
CA VAL A 175 16.28 6.67 -1.26
C VAL A 175 14.75 6.70 -1.29
N HIS A 176 14.15 7.25 -0.24
CA HIS A 176 12.72 7.46 -0.13
C HIS A 176 12.50 8.90 0.34
N PHE A 177 12.04 9.77 -0.55
CA PHE A 177 11.79 11.18 -0.25
C PHE A 177 10.44 11.37 0.43
N PRO A 178 10.24 12.44 1.23
CA PRO A 178 8.91 12.78 1.69
C PRO A 178 8.04 13.16 0.47
N GLN A 179 6.74 12.84 0.53
CA GLN A 179 5.79 13.22 -0.52
C GLN A 179 5.59 14.73 -0.62
N LEU A 180 5.72 15.45 0.50
CA LEU A 180 5.52 16.89 0.61
C LEU A 180 6.69 17.53 1.37
N GLY A 181 6.90 18.82 1.18
CA GLY A 181 7.91 19.58 1.93
C GLY A 181 9.33 19.51 1.37
N MET A 182 9.51 18.98 0.16
CA MET A 182 10.74 19.11 -0.63
C MET A 182 10.42 19.49 -2.06
N THR A 183 11.17 20.45 -2.62
CA THR A 183 11.12 20.77 -4.05
C THR A 183 11.91 19.74 -4.86
N ASP A 184 11.68 19.69 -6.16
CA ASP A 184 12.37 18.75 -7.03
C ASP A 184 13.86 19.09 -7.19
N GLU A 185 14.24 20.37 -7.14
CA GLU A 185 15.65 20.79 -7.12
C GLU A 185 16.37 20.29 -5.87
N GLN A 186 15.68 20.23 -4.72
CA GLN A 186 16.24 19.70 -3.49
C GLN A 186 16.46 18.18 -3.59
N LYS A 187 15.50 17.45 -4.16
CA LYS A 187 15.63 15.99 -4.39
C LYS A 187 16.75 15.69 -5.40
N GLU A 188 16.81 16.45 -6.49
CA GLU A 188 17.86 16.33 -7.51
C GLU A 188 19.25 16.53 -6.92
N ARG A 189 19.44 17.63 -6.18
CA ARG A 189 20.71 17.92 -5.51
C ARG A 189 21.10 16.80 -4.54
N TRP A 190 20.13 16.29 -3.78
CA TRP A 190 20.36 15.18 -2.85
C TRP A 190 20.87 13.93 -3.56
N ILE A 191 20.25 13.55 -4.68
CA ILE A 191 20.68 12.41 -5.49
C ILE A 191 22.10 12.64 -6.05
N ALA A 192 22.35 13.82 -6.61
CA ALA A 192 23.65 14.17 -7.18
C ALA A 192 24.77 14.16 -6.13
N GLU A 193 24.52 14.66 -4.92
CA GLU A 193 25.48 14.62 -3.81
C GLU A 193 25.78 13.18 -3.38
N TRP A 194 24.78 12.30 -3.34
CA TRP A 194 24.99 10.87 -3.04
C TRP A 194 25.82 10.18 -4.12
N MET A 195 25.51 10.42 -5.40
CA MET A 195 26.28 9.89 -6.53
C MET A 195 27.73 10.36 -6.52
N LYS A 196 27.97 11.62 -6.14
CA LYS A 196 29.32 12.16 -5.96
C LYS A 196 30.04 11.52 -4.77
N ALA A 197 29.34 11.33 -3.65
CA ALA A 197 29.93 10.79 -2.42
C ALA A 197 30.39 9.32 -2.56
N ILE A 198 29.75 8.53 -3.42
CA ILE A 198 30.16 7.15 -3.72
C ILE A 198 31.10 7.03 -4.93
N GLN A 199 31.56 8.14 -5.50
CA GLN A 199 32.49 8.10 -6.64
C GLN A 199 33.78 7.36 -6.25
N GLY A 200 34.19 6.36 -7.05
CA GLY A 200 35.33 5.49 -6.75
C GLY A 200 35.02 4.31 -5.82
N TRP A 201 33.75 4.02 -5.55
CA TRP A 201 33.30 2.75 -5.00
C TRP A 201 32.90 1.80 -6.14
N ASP A 202 33.88 1.12 -6.73
CA ASP A 202 33.64 0.22 -7.87
C ASP A 202 32.68 -0.95 -7.56
N SER A 203 32.54 -1.29 -6.28
CA SER A 203 31.60 -2.32 -5.80
C SER A 203 30.14 -1.87 -5.75
N VAL A 204 29.86 -0.57 -5.88
CA VAL A 204 28.48 -0.05 -5.94
C VAL A 204 28.10 0.16 -7.39
N PRO A 205 27.10 -0.56 -7.92
CA PRO A 205 26.66 -0.37 -9.29
C PRO A 205 26.02 1.01 -9.45
N LYS A 206 26.07 1.56 -10.67
CA LYS A 206 25.39 2.80 -11.07
C LYS A 206 23.86 2.60 -11.16
N GLN A 207 23.24 2.18 -10.06
CA GLN A 207 21.81 1.91 -9.95
C GLN A 207 21.25 2.58 -8.71
N PHE A 208 20.18 3.37 -8.91
CA PHE A 208 19.55 4.15 -7.86
C PHE A 208 18.05 3.92 -7.84
N TYR A 209 17.58 3.27 -6.77
CA TYR A 209 16.16 3.06 -6.55
C TYR A 209 15.56 4.28 -5.83
N ILE A 210 14.53 4.88 -6.41
CA ILE A 210 13.92 6.13 -5.94
C ILE A 210 12.42 5.97 -5.65
N SER A 211 11.91 6.81 -4.76
CA SER A 211 10.47 6.94 -4.49
C SER A 211 10.11 8.41 -4.28
N HIS A 212 8.88 8.77 -4.62
CA HIS A 212 8.33 10.12 -4.45
C HIS A 212 9.11 11.21 -5.23
N VAL A 213 9.59 10.81 -6.40
CA VAL A 213 10.10 11.67 -7.48
C VAL A 213 9.01 11.70 -8.55
N ASP A 214 8.70 12.88 -9.07
CA ASP A 214 7.70 13.03 -10.14
C ASP A 214 8.30 12.70 -11.52
N SER A 215 7.45 12.62 -12.55
CA SER A 215 7.88 12.20 -13.88
C SER A 215 8.83 13.21 -14.56
N PRO A 216 8.59 14.54 -14.50
CA PRO A 216 9.54 15.51 -15.02
C PRO A 216 10.93 15.43 -14.37
N LEU A 217 11.03 15.33 -13.04
CA LEU A 217 12.32 15.16 -12.39
C LEU A 217 12.96 13.81 -12.74
N TYR A 218 12.18 12.73 -12.81
CA TYR A 218 12.69 11.41 -13.22
C TYR A 218 13.30 11.45 -14.64
N GLN A 219 12.60 12.06 -15.60
CA GLN A 219 13.09 12.22 -16.97
C GLN A 219 14.33 13.11 -17.03
N LYS A 220 14.39 14.16 -16.22
CA LYS A 220 15.58 15.00 -16.08
C LYS A 220 16.77 14.20 -15.56
N LEU A 221 16.60 13.44 -14.48
CA LEU A 221 17.66 12.62 -13.88
C LEU A 221 18.22 11.58 -14.87
N THR A 222 17.34 10.86 -15.57
CA THR A 222 17.73 9.85 -16.56
C THR A 222 18.45 10.45 -17.76
N SER A 223 18.03 11.63 -18.22
CA SER A 223 18.69 12.35 -19.33
C SER A 223 20.06 12.93 -18.92
N GLN A 224 20.15 13.46 -17.69
CA GLN A 224 21.35 14.12 -17.18
C GLN A 224 22.44 13.13 -16.77
N TYR A 225 22.06 11.93 -16.33
CA TYR A 225 22.99 10.88 -15.89
C TYR A 225 22.70 9.56 -16.62
N PRO A 226 22.99 9.47 -17.94
CA PRO A 226 22.66 8.30 -18.76
C PRO A 226 23.39 7.02 -18.33
N ASP A 227 24.54 7.17 -17.66
CA ASP A 227 25.31 6.06 -17.09
C ASP A 227 24.64 5.43 -15.85
N TYR A 228 23.64 6.08 -15.27
CA TYR A 228 22.95 5.62 -14.07
C TYR A 228 21.57 5.07 -14.42
N ARG A 229 21.28 3.87 -13.92
CA ARG A 229 19.94 3.30 -13.95
C ARG A 229 19.14 3.80 -12.76
N PHE A 230 18.25 4.77 -12.99
CA PHE A 230 17.23 5.15 -12.02
C PHE A 230 16.05 4.20 -12.10
N VAL A 231 15.54 3.78 -10.96
CA VAL A 231 14.44 2.83 -10.88
C VAL A 231 13.40 3.32 -9.89
N MET A 232 12.23 3.70 -10.38
CA MET A 232 11.12 4.12 -9.53
C MET A 232 10.48 2.93 -8.83
N ARG A 233 10.29 3.02 -7.52
CA ARG A 233 9.50 2.06 -6.74
C ARG A 233 8.10 2.62 -6.54
N LEU A 234 7.09 2.00 -7.16
CA LEU A 234 5.72 2.51 -7.21
C LEU A 234 4.77 1.62 -6.42
N GLY A 235 3.97 2.24 -5.54
CA GLY A 235 3.03 1.55 -4.66
C GLY A 235 1.62 2.10 -4.82
N THR A 236 1.22 3.06 -3.98
CA THR A 236 -0.13 3.68 -4.07
C THR A 236 -0.39 4.27 -5.45
N ASP A 237 0.59 4.96 -6.04
CA ASP A 237 0.46 5.57 -7.37
C ASP A 237 0.42 4.53 -8.50
N LEU A 238 0.76 3.27 -8.23
CA LEU A 238 0.59 2.17 -9.17
C LEU A 238 -0.79 1.54 -8.98
N TRP A 239 -1.13 1.11 -7.76
CA TRP A 239 -2.29 0.24 -7.52
C TRP A 239 -3.59 0.98 -7.25
N LEU A 240 -3.54 2.21 -6.73
CA LEU A 240 -4.68 2.96 -6.20
C LEU A 240 -4.72 4.42 -6.69
N ALA A 241 -4.11 4.69 -7.85
CA ALA A 241 -3.93 6.05 -8.36
C ALA A 241 -5.25 6.77 -8.60
N ASP A 242 -6.21 6.07 -9.21
CA ASP A 242 -7.57 6.54 -9.40
C ASP A 242 -8.54 5.74 -8.54
N LYS A 243 -9.43 6.46 -7.85
CA LYS A 243 -10.51 5.87 -7.06
C LYS A 243 -11.59 5.26 -7.95
N SER A 244 -11.64 5.62 -9.23
CA SER A 244 -12.56 5.03 -10.22
C SER A 244 -12.23 3.56 -10.52
N PHE A 245 -10.98 3.14 -10.32
CA PHE A 245 -10.56 1.76 -10.56
C PHE A 245 -11.29 0.76 -9.67
N ILE A 246 -11.73 1.20 -8.49
CA ILE A 246 -12.26 0.29 -7.48
C ILE A 246 -13.56 0.79 -6.86
N SER A 247 -14.45 -0.15 -6.58
CA SER A 247 -15.64 0.09 -5.77
C SER A 247 -15.78 -1.01 -4.73
N THR A 248 -16.12 -0.64 -3.50
CA THR A 248 -16.22 -1.58 -2.39
C THR A 248 -17.65 -1.65 -1.90
N LYS A 249 -18.21 -2.86 -1.86
CA LYS A 249 -19.60 -3.09 -1.47
C LYS A 249 -19.72 -4.22 -0.45
N SER A 250 -20.79 -4.17 0.32
CA SER A 250 -21.14 -5.18 1.31
C SER A 250 -22.56 -5.67 1.10
N THR A 251 -22.74 -6.98 1.14
CA THR A 251 -24.06 -7.62 1.04
C THR A 251 -24.86 -7.47 2.34
N VAL A 252 -26.14 -7.14 2.23
CA VAL A 252 -27.12 -7.24 3.33
C VAL A 252 -27.42 -8.71 3.62
N LEU A 253 -27.16 -9.12 4.86
CA LEU A 253 -27.30 -10.48 5.33
C LEU A 253 -28.67 -10.76 5.92
N ASP A 254 -29.24 -9.80 6.64
CA ASP A 254 -30.52 -9.95 7.33
C ASP A 254 -31.09 -8.56 7.66
N VAL A 255 -32.39 -8.50 7.91
CA VAL A 255 -33.09 -7.31 8.40
C VAL A 255 -34.02 -7.70 9.56
N LYS A 256 -34.06 -6.90 10.62
CA LYS A 256 -34.91 -7.14 11.80
C LYS A 256 -35.62 -5.86 12.24
N PRO A 257 -36.94 -5.86 12.42
CA PRO A 257 -37.61 -4.74 13.06
C PRO A 257 -37.14 -4.62 14.52
N VAL A 258 -37.15 -3.41 15.05
CA VAL A 258 -36.88 -3.15 16.48
C VAL A 258 -37.80 -2.04 16.99
N GLN A 259 -38.41 -2.26 18.15
CA GLN A 259 -39.31 -1.32 18.79
C GLN A 259 -38.58 -0.45 19.81
N LYS A 260 -39.09 0.76 20.05
CA LYS A 260 -38.56 1.65 21.10
C LYS A 260 -38.55 0.93 22.45
N GLY A 261 -37.39 0.89 23.11
CA GLY A 261 -37.18 0.22 24.39
C GLY A 261 -36.88 -1.29 24.29
N GLU A 262 -36.92 -1.86 23.09
CA GLU A 262 -36.42 -3.22 22.84
C GLU A 262 -34.89 -3.25 22.96
N GLY A 263 -34.36 -4.33 23.51
CA GLY A 263 -32.91 -4.55 23.61
C GLY A 263 -32.37 -5.18 22.32
N TYR A 264 -31.20 -4.74 21.86
CA TYR A 264 -30.55 -5.32 20.69
C TYR A 264 -29.02 -5.33 20.83
N GLY A 265 -28.36 -6.10 19.97
CA GLY A 265 -26.91 -6.14 19.88
C GLY A 265 -26.21 -6.83 21.07
N TYR A 266 -24.88 -6.86 21.04
CA TYR A 266 -24.07 -7.59 22.03
C TYR A 266 -24.24 -7.02 23.45
N LYS A 267 -24.33 -5.69 23.56
CA LYS A 267 -24.48 -4.99 24.85
C LYS A 267 -25.94 -4.81 25.30
N GLN A 268 -26.90 -5.36 24.54
CA GLN A 268 -28.34 -5.23 24.82
C GLN A 268 -28.78 -3.77 24.98
N GLU A 269 -28.27 -2.90 24.10
CA GLU A 269 -28.62 -1.47 24.06
C GLU A 269 -30.11 -1.30 23.77
N LYS A 270 -30.73 -0.27 24.36
CA LYS A 270 -32.16 -0.01 24.21
C LYS A 270 -32.41 0.87 22.99
N ALA A 271 -33.25 0.40 22.06
CA ALA A 271 -33.61 1.17 20.88
C ALA A 271 -34.32 2.48 21.26
N ARG A 272 -33.77 3.62 20.83
CA ARG A 272 -34.31 4.96 21.19
C ARG A 272 -35.63 5.29 20.48
N ARG A 273 -35.91 4.63 19.35
CA ARG A 273 -37.11 4.78 18.52
C ARG A 273 -37.36 3.51 17.72
N ASN A 274 -38.58 3.36 17.19
CA ASN A 274 -38.91 2.26 16.28
C ASN A 274 -38.08 2.36 14.99
N GLY A 275 -37.72 1.21 14.43
CA GLY A 275 -36.97 1.15 13.18
C GLY A 275 -36.63 -0.27 12.77
N THR A 276 -35.63 -0.38 11.89
CA THR A 276 -35.12 -1.62 11.33
C THR A 276 -33.60 -1.68 11.55
N LEU A 277 -33.13 -2.81 12.06
CA LEU A 277 -31.74 -3.20 12.09
C LEU A 277 -31.39 -3.89 10.78
N VAL A 278 -30.35 -3.44 10.10
CA VAL A 278 -29.85 -4.02 8.85
C VAL A 278 -28.46 -4.58 9.11
N PHE A 279 -28.30 -5.89 8.88
CA PHE A 279 -27.06 -6.61 9.12
C PHE A 279 -26.30 -6.74 7.80
N LEU A 280 -25.03 -6.36 7.81
CA LEU A 280 -24.17 -6.33 6.62
C LEU A 280 -22.93 -7.18 6.81
N ALA A 281 -22.48 -7.80 5.72
CA ALA A 281 -21.21 -8.50 5.66
C ALA A 281 -20.04 -7.53 5.87
N GLY A 282 -18.98 -8.00 6.52
CA GLY A 282 -17.79 -7.21 6.73
C GLY A 282 -17.84 -6.43 8.05
N GLY A 283 -16.76 -6.58 8.79
CA GLY A 283 -16.60 -6.01 10.11
C GLY A 283 -15.19 -5.51 10.34
N THR A 284 -14.78 -5.41 11.60
CA THR A 284 -13.44 -4.93 11.99
C THR A 284 -12.32 -5.82 11.45
N ALA A 285 -12.54 -7.12 11.27
CA ALA A 285 -11.56 -8.02 10.65
C ALA A 285 -11.32 -7.67 9.17
N ASN A 286 -12.33 -7.13 8.49
CA ASN A 286 -12.24 -6.64 7.11
C ASN A 286 -11.78 -5.17 7.01
N GLY A 287 -11.51 -4.51 8.13
CA GLY A 287 -11.13 -3.10 8.18
C GLY A 287 -12.29 -2.10 8.24
N VAL A 288 -13.54 -2.55 8.44
CA VAL A 288 -14.69 -1.67 8.60
C VAL A 288 -14.61 -0.93 9.94
N GLY A 289 -14.75 0.40 9.89
CA GLY A 289 -14.68 1.26 11.07
C GLY A 289 -13.27 1.47 11.62
N LEU A 290 -12.23 0.93 10.97
CA LEU A 290 -10.84 1.22 11.34
C LEU A 290 -10.39 2.53 10.68
N GLU A 291 -10.09 3.54 11.50
CA GLU A 291 -9.51 4.80 11.04
C GLU A 291 -8.05 4.90 11.52
N ALA A 292 -7.17 5.36 10.62
CA ALA A 292 -5.82 5.72 11.03
C ALA A 292 -5.85 7.02 11.84
N PRO A 293 -4.96 7.20 12.83
CA PRO A 293 -4.81 8.49 13.51
C PRO A 293 -4.62 9.61 12.48
N THR A 294 -5.52 10.58 12.47
CA THR A 294 -5.46 11.69 11.52
C THR A 294 -4.73 12.86 12.17
N ILE A 295 -3.66 13.36 11.54
CA ILE A 295 -3.01 14.60 11.98
C ILE A 295 -3.83 15.76 11.39
N ALA A 296 -4.55 16.49 12.25
CA ALA A 296 -5.31 17.65 11.81
C ALA A 296 -4.35 18.78 11.42
N GLN A 297 -4.17 19.01 10.12
CA GLN A 297 -3.29 20.05 9.61
C GLN A 297 -4.02 21.39 9.44
N SER A 298 -5.36 21.40 9.43
CA SER A 298 -6.16 22.63 9.28
C SER A 298 -7.14 22.85 10.43
N TRP A 299 -7.54 24.12 10.64
CA TRP A 299 -8.59 24.49 11.58
C TRP A 299 -9.95 23.84 11.26
N ARG A 300 -10.22 23.57 9.97
CA ARG A 300 -11.43 22.84 9.54
C ARG A 300 -11.38 21.37 9.96
N ASP A 301 -10.22 20.73 9.90
CA ASP A 301 -10.06 19.35 10.35
C ASP A 301 -10.21 19.24 11.86
N ARG A 302 -9.68 20.22 12.61
CA ARG A 302 -9.89 20.32 14.06
C ARG A 302 -11.37 20.49 14.41
N PHE A 303 -12.09 21.33 13.69
CA PHE A 303 -13.53 21.52 13.90
C PHE A 303 -14.34 20.25 13.62
N LYS A 304 -14.03 19.53 12.52
CA LYS A 304 -14.66 18.23 12.22
C LYS A 304 -14.43 17.21 13.33
N LEU A 305 -13.19 17.12 13.85
CA LEU A 305 -12.86 16.22 14.95
C LEU A 305 -13.66 16.54 16.22
N THR A 306 -13.86 17.82 16.55
CA THR A 306 -14.71 18.23 17.69
C THR A 306 -16.16 17.81 17.52
N ALA A 307 -16.74 17.98 16.32
CA ALA A 307 -18.10 17.56 16.04
C ALA A 307 -18.29 16.03 16.14
N PHE A 308 -17.33 15.24 15.63
CA PHE A 308 -17.35 13.78 15.78
C PHE A 308 -17.19 13.34 17.24
N TRP A 309 -16.36 14.03 18.03
CA TRP A 309 -16.24 13.80 19.47
C TRP A 309 -17.58 14.03 20.20
N LEU A 310 -18.27 15.15 19.93
CA LEU A 310 -19.56 15.45 20.53
C LEU A 310 -20.64 14.40 20.18
N LEU A 311 -20.68 13.93 18.93
CA LEU A 311 -21.60 12.86 18.52
C LEU A 311 -21.26 11.50 19.16
N SER A 312 -19.97 11.21 19.34
CA SER A 312 -19.50 9.99 20.00
C SER A 312 -19.91 9.95 21.47
N LEU A 313 -19.95 11.10 22.16
CA LEU A 313 -20.49 11.22 23.52
C LEU A 313 -21.99 10.86 23.60
N ALA A 314 -22.73 10.93 22.49
CA ALA A 314 -24.12 10.54 22.40
C ALA A 314 -24.33 9.07 21.92
N ASN A 315 -23.25 8.28 21.84
CA ASN A 315 -23.19 6.94 21.25
C ASN A 315 -23.72 6.89 19.80
N ARG A 316 -23.51 7.96 19.01
CA ARG A 316 -23.89 7.99 17.59
C ARG A 316 -22.65 7.96 16.72
N HIS A 317 -22.43 6.85 16.05
CA HIS A 317 -21.31 6.67 15.13
C HIS A 317 -21.81 6.57 13.70
N LEU A 318 -21.33 7.50 12.87
CA LEU A 318 -21.64 7.48 11.44
C LEU A 318 -20.88 6.33 10.78
N SER A 319 -21.58 5.45 10.09
CA SER A 319 -20.98 4.28 9.46
C SER A 319 -20.26 4.66 8.15
N PRO A 320 -19.32 3.84 7.65
CA PRO A 320 -18.74 4.02 6.32
C PRO A 320 -19.67 3.57 5.18
N PHE A 321 -20.84 3.02 5.51
CA PHE A 321 -21.82 2.54 4.54
C PHE A 321 -22.67 3.70 4.01
N THR A 322 -22.99 3.64 2.72
CA THR A 322 -23.83 4.60 2.03
C THR A 322 -25.01 3.88 1.41
N PHE A 323 -26.21 4.39 1.65
CA PHE A 323 -27.45 3.93 1.04
C PHE A 323 -28.16 5.13 0.43
N GLN A 324 -28.60 5.02 -0.83
CA GLN A 324 -29.25 6.11 -1.58
C GLN A 324 -28.50 7.47 -1.48
N GLY A 325 -27.17 7.43 -1.61
CA GLY A 325 -26.32 8.62 -1.57
C GLY A 325 -26.08 9.23 -0.18
N ARG A 326 -26.60 8.63 0.90
CA ARG A 326 -26.44 9.11 2.27
C ARG A 326 -25.69 8.11 3.14
N ARG A 327 -24.76 8.61 3.96
CA ARG A 327 -24.10 7.78 4.98
C ARG A 327 -25.11 7.35 6.03
N THR A 328 -25.03 6.09 6.43
CA THR A 328 -25.94 5.50 7.41
C THR A 328 -25.32 5.54 8.81
N TRP A 329 -26.12 5.24 9.83
CA TRP A 329 -25.65 5.18 11.21
C TRP A 329 -25.45 3.74 11.64
N PHE A 330 -24.36 3.47 12.35
CA PHE A 330 -24.23 2.21 13.07
C PHE A 330 -25.33 2.11 14.14
N ALA A 331 -25.93 0.92 14.27
CA ALA A 331 -26.76 0.55 15.41
C ALA A 331 -25.87 0.22 16.62
N GLU A 332 -24.77 -0.50 16.37
CA GLU A 332 -23.73 -0.81 17.34
C GLU A 332 -22.34 -0.79 16.65
N PRO A 333 -21.22 -0.71 17.40
CA PRO A 333 -19.89 -0.82 16.81
C PRO A 333 -19.74 -2.09 15.96
N PRO A 334 -19.03 -2.04 14.82
CA PRO A 334 -18.84 -3.21 13.97
C PRO A 334 -18.13 -4.33 14.74
N HIS A 335 -18.62 -5.56 14.57
CA HIS A 335 -17.99 -6.78 15.11
C HIS A 335 -17.01 -7.34 14.07
N MET A 336 -16.38 -8.49 14.34
CA MET A 336 -15.32 -9.01 13.47
C MET A 336 -15.77 -9.21 12.02
N GLN A 337 -16.95 -9.80 11.79
CA GLN A 337 -17.43 -10.19 10.46
C GLN A 337 -18.71 -9.47 10.01
N THR A 338 -19.36 -8.73 10.91
CA THR A 338 -20.69 -8.16 10.67
C THR A 338 -20.75 -6.72 11.16
N SER A 339 -21.42 -5.88 10.38
CA SER A 339 -21.80 -4.52 10.74
C SER A 339 -23.32 -4.42 10.87
N VAL A 340 -23.81 -3.62 11.83
CA VAL A 340 -25.24 -3.42 12.03
C VAL A 340 -25.57 -1.94 11.87
N LEU A 341 -26.52 -1.63 10.98
CA LEU A 341 -27.02 -0.28 10.75
C LEU A 341 -28.42 -0.12 11.32
N PHE A 342 -28.75 1.11 11.72
CA PHE A 342 -30.09 1.46 12.20
C PHE A 342 -30.80 2.39 11.20
N PHE A 343 -31.97 1.97 10.74
CA PHE A 343 -32.88 2.75 9.89
C PHE A 343 -34.16 3.09 10.67
N PRO A 344 -34.52 4.36 10.85
CA PRO A 344 -35.75 4.76 11.54
C PRO A 344 -37.02 4.27 10.83
N SER A 345 -38.07 4.03 11.60
CA SER A 345 -39.40 3.71 11.04
C SER A 345 -39.87 4.79 10.07
N GLY A 346 -40.35 4.36 8.89
CA GLY A 346 -40.80 5.25 7.81
C GLY A 346 -39.71 5.67 6.83
N GLU A 347 -38.43 5.34 7.07
CA GLU A 347 -37.36 5.49 6.09
C GLU A 347 -37.21 4.21 5.26
N ASN A 348 -36.79 4.35 4.00
CA ASN A 348 -36.41 3.22 3.16
C ASN A 348 -35.13 2.57 3.72
N TYR A 349 -35.05 1.26 3.62
CA TYR A 349 -33.88 0.46 4.00
C TYR A 349 -33.63 -0.60 2.92
N PRO A 350 -32.39 -1.09 2.77
CA PRO A 350 -32.06 -2.13 1.78
C PRO A 350 -32.62 -3.50 2.19
N GLU A 351 -32.90 -4.34 1.20
CA GLU A 351 -33.41 -5.70 1.40
C GLU A 351 -32.29 -6.73 1.53
N VAL A 352 -32.61 -7.93 2.01
CA VAL A 352 -31.65 -9.03 2.11
C VAL A 352 -31.14 -9.40 0.72
N GLY A 353 -29.82 -9.45 0.56
CA GLY A 353 -29.16 -9.69 -0.73
C GLY A 353 -28.72 -8.42 -1.46
N ASP A 354 -29.25 -7.25 -1.10
CA ASP A 354 -28.78 -5.97 -1.67
C ASP A 354 -27.32 -5.72 -1.34
N GLU A 355 -26.65 -4.92 -2.17
CA GLU A 355 -25.30 -4.45 -1.91
C GLU A 355 -25.26 -2.96 -1.57
N LEU A 356 -24.60 -2.63 -0.46
CA LEU A 356 -24.37 -1.25 -0.04
C LEU A 356 -22.93 -0.86 -0.33
N ALA A 357 -22.74 0.34 -0.88
CA ALA A 357 -21.43 0.94 -0.99
C ALA A 357 -20.86 1.16 0.42
N VAL A 358 -19.61 0.78 0.63
CA VAL A 358 -18.92 0.92 1.91
C VAL A 358 -17.53 1.47 1.68
N LYS A 359 -17.15 2.52 2.40
CA LYS A 359 -15.85 3.14 2.24
C LYS A 359 -14.86 2.61 3.27
N VAL A 360 -13.91 1.80 2.81
CA VAL A 360 -12.82 1.27 3.66
C VAL A 360 -11.47 1.81 3.23
N ARG A 361 -10.49 1.78 4.14
CA ARG A 361 -9.10 2.09 3.82
C ARG A 361 -8.43 0.85 3.23
N MET A 362 -8.14 0.89 1.92
CA MET A 362 -7.58 -0.25 1.18
C MET A 362 -6.35 -0.89 1.84
N THR A 363 -5.42 -0.10 2.36
CA THR A 363 -4.18 -0.60 2.99
C THR A 363 -4.39 -1.31 4.34
N THR A 364 -5.63 -1.41 4.81
CA THR A 364 -6.01 -2.15 6.03
C THR A 364 -7.23 -3.04 5.79
N ALA A 365 -7.80 -3.00 4.59
CA ALA A 365 -9.00 -3.76 4.25
C ALA A 365 -8.65 -5.17 3.78
N HIS A 366 -9.48 -6.13 4.15
CA HIS A 366 -9.42 -7.50 3.63
C HIS A 366 -10.80 -7.82 3.07
N PHE A 367 -10.86 -8.15 1.79
CA PHE A 367 -12.10 -8.47 1.09
C PHE A 367 -12.28 -9.97 1.03
N ASP A 368 -13.52 -10.43 1.21
CA ASP A 368 -13.84 -11.85 1.10
C ASP A 368 -13.89 -12.28 -0.37
N ARG A 369 -14.07 -11.31 -1.28
CA ARG A 369 -14.14 -11.53 -2.73
C ARG A 369 -13.61 -10.32 -3.50
N CYS A 370 -12.90 -10.57 -4.58
CA CYS A 370 -12.58 -9.58 -5.62
C CYS A 370 -13.34 -9.97 -6.91
N VAL A 371 -14.00 -9.00 -7.55
CA VAL A 371 -14.74 -9.18 -8.81
C VAL A 371 -14.17 -8.22 -9.84
N VAL A 372 -13.60 -8.78 -10.91
CA VAL A 372 -13.19 -8.02 -12.09
C VAL A 372 -14.43 -7.67 -12.89
N GLN A 373 -14.62 -6.39 -13.17
CA GLN A 373 -15.72 -5.91 -13.98
C GLN A 373 -15.28 -5.86 -15.45
N GLU A 374 -15.89 -6.69 -16.27
CA GLU A 374 -15.83 -6.51 -17.72
C GLU A 374 -16.62 -5.24 -18.05
N THR A 375 -15.99 -4.31 -18.76
CA THR A 375 -16.69 -3.11 -19.22
C THR A 375 -17.75 -3.55 -20.22
N VAL A 376 -19.03 -3.39 -19.88
CA VAL A 376 -20.10 -3.40 -20.89
C VAL A 376 -19.90 -2.13 -21.71
N ASP A 377 -19.33 -2.26 -22.91
CA ASP A 377 -19.34 -1.17 -23.88
C ASP A 377 -20.81 -0.78 -24.13
N GLY A 378 -21.24 0.41 -23.67
CA GLY A 378 -22.52 1.01 -24.07
C GLY A 378 -23.59 1.20 -23.01
N ALA A 379 -23.29 1.78 -21.84
CA ALA A 379 -24.29 2.52 -21.09
C ALA A 379 -24.07 4.03 -21.30
N GLU A 380 -24.87 4.62 -22.18
CA GLU A 380 -24.95 6.07 -22.37
C GLU A 380 -25.05 6.78 -21.01
N GLN A 381 -24.14 7.72 -20.79
CA GLN A 381 -24.28 8.69 -19.72
C GLN A 381 -25.52 9.54 -20.01
N VAL A 382 -26.64 9.18 -19.40
CA VAL A 382 -27.78 10.10 -19.29
C VAL A 382 -27.37 11.20 -18.32
N SER A 383 -26.85 12.30 -18.86
CA SER A 383 -26.71 13.56 -18.14
C SER A 383 -28.11 14.09 -17.80
N PRO A 384 -28.34 14.63 -16.59
CA PRO A 384 -29.57 15.32 -16.30
C PRO A 384 -29.57 16.64 -17.09
N ALA A 385 -30.52 16.76 -18.01
CA ALA A 385 -30.78 18.01 -18.72
C ALA A 385 -31.10 19.11 -17.70
N VAL A 386 -30.30 20.17 -17.72
CA VAL A 386 -30.61 21.43 -17.07
C VAL A 386 -31.66 22.12 -17.94
N GLU A 387 -32.91 22.16 -17.47
CA GLU A 387 -33.96 23.02 -18.03
C GLU A 387 -33.55 24.48 -17.82
N GLY A 388 -32.96 25.08 -18.86
CA GLY A 388 -32.82 26.52 -18.98
C GLY A 388 -34.10 27.12 -19.53
N THR A 389 -34.95 27.67 -18.65
CA THR A 389 -36.04 28.54 -19.05
C THR A 389 -35.46 29.81 -19.67
N ASN A 390 -35.68 29.98 -20.98
CA ASN A 390 -35.35 31.18 -21.73
C ASN A 390 -36.67 31.80 -22.20
N GLU A 391 -37.32 32.58 -21.33
CA GLU A 391 -38.34 33.54 -21.76
C GLU A 391 -37.73 34.94 -21.73
N GLY A 392 -37.60 35.50 -22.93
CA GLY A 392 -37.10 36.84 -23.14
C GLY A 392 -38.13 37.90 -22.80
N VAL A 393 -37.64 39.02 -22.28
CA VAL A 393 -38.32 40.31 -22.40
C VAL A 393 -37.28 41.33 -22.87
N ARG A 394 -37.43 41.76 -24.13
CA ARG A 394 -36.78 42.95 -24.69
C ARG A 394 -37.65 44.17 -24.37
N ALA A 395 -36.99 45.16 -23.75
CA ALA A 395 -37.07 46.61 -23.97
C ALA A 395 -38.42 47.35 -23.90
N LEU A 396 -38.48 48.42 -23.09
CA LEU A 396 -38.37 49.82 -23.56
C LEU A 396 -38.61 50.81 -22.39
N ASN A 397 -37.85 51.91 -22.44
CA ASN A 397 -37.83 53.15 -21.63
C ASN A 397 -37.06 53.14 -20.31
#